data_AF-A0A5N6MUG4-F1
#
_entry.id   AF-A0A5N6MUG4-F1
#
_cell.length_a   1.000
_cell.length_b   1.000
_cell.length_c   1.000
_cell.angle_alpha   90.00
_cell.angle_beta   90.00
_cell.angle_gamma   90.00
#
_symmetry.space_group_name_H-M   'P 1'
#
loop_
_entity.id
_entity.type
_entity.pdbx_description
1 polymer ?
#
loop_
_entity_poly.entity_id
_entity_poly.type
_entity_poly.pdbx_seq_one_letter_code
_entity_poly.pdbx_strand_id
1 'polypeptide(L)'
;MTHPERGRMYTLDELNDLAEQGDPWAMGKVDEWEQHFSNEYVGNMKDKCPDRDCEQFGEPVTICYGEDGRILDIDHGGWGHGPAREAREAQERKAS
;
A
#
# COMPACT_ATOMS: atom_id res chain seq x y z
N MET A 1 -12.02 1.12 -26.73
CA MET A 1 -12.13 -0.20 -26.09
C MET A 1 -13.46 -0.25 -25.38
N THR A 2 -14.25 -1.26 -25.69
CA THR A 2 -15.66 -1.37 -25.29
C THR A 2 -15.71 -2.22 -24.04
N HIS A 3 -16.32 -1.69 -22.99
CA HIS A 3 -16.52 -2.39 -21.71
C HIS A 3 -17.16 -3.77 -21.98
N PRO A 4 -16.63 -4.87 -21.43
CA PRO A 4 -17.30 -6.15 -21.50
C PRO A 4 -18.64 -5.99 -20.76
N GLU A 5 -19.74 -6.23 -21.48
CA GLU A 5 -21.14 -6.32 -21.03
C GLU A 5 -21.54 -5.48 -19.80
N ARG A 6 -21.96 -4.23 -20.04
CA ARG A 6 -22.46 -3.32 -18.99
C ARG A 6 -23.64 -3.96 -18.23
N GLY A 7 -23.53 -4.01 -16.90
CA GLY A 7 -24.60 -4.48 -16.00
C GLY A 7 -24.53 -5.97 -15.65
N ARG A 8 -23.56 -6.72 -16.19
CA ARG A 8 -23.24 -8.07 -15.75
C ARG A 8 -22.42 -8.04 -14.45
N MET A 9 -22.67 -9.00 -13.57
CA MET A 9 -21.78 -9.26 -12.42
C MET A 9 -20.64 -10.16 -12.88
N TYR A 10 -19.42 -9.84 -12.43
CA TYR A 10 -18.22 -10.60 -12.72
C TYR A 10 -17.68 -11.21 -11.43
N THR A 11 -17.24 -12.45 -11.50
CA THR A 11 -16.41 -13.07 -10.45
C THR A 11 -15.00 -12.51 -10.50
N LEU A 12 -14.22 -12.69 -9.42
CA LEU A 12 -12.82 -12.25 -9.40
C LEU A 12 -11.97 -12.96 -10.46
N ASP A 13 -12.18 -14.27 -10.65
CA ASP A 13 -11.48 -15.05 -11.68
C ASP A 13 -11.72 -14.49 -13.09
N GLU A 14 -12.96 -14.13 -13.40
CA GLU A 14 -13.29 -13.51 -14.70
C GLU A 14 -12.68 -12.12 -14.88
N LEU A 15 -12.56 -11.34 -13.79
CA LEU A 15 -11.87 -10.07 -13.83
C LEU A 15 -10.36 -10.26 -14.05
N ASN A 16 -9.76 -11.28 -13.42
CA ASN A 16 -8.36 -11.64 -13.65
C ASN A 16 -8.10 -12.05 -15.10
N ASP A 17 -8.93 -12.94 -15.67
CA ASP A 17 -8.81 -13.35 -17.07
C ASP A 17 -8.85 -12.16 -18.03
N LEU A 18 -9.73 -11.17 -17.77
CA LEU A 18 -9.83 -9.95 -18.57
C LEU A 18 -8.63 -9.02 -18.36
N ALA A 19 -8.15 -8.89 -17.13
CA ALA A 19 -6.96 -8.11 -16.82
C ALA A 19 -5.71 -8.69 -17.50
N GLU A 20 -5.54 -10.01 -17.52
CA GLU A 20 -4.46 -10.70 -18.23
C GLU A 20 -4.51 -10.46 -19.75
N GLN A 21 -5.71 -10.29 -20.30
CA GLN A 21 -5.93 -9.94 -21.71
C GLN A 21 -5.68 -8.45 -22.02
N GLY A 22 -5.34 -7.64 -21.02
CA GLY A 22 -5.04 -6.24 -21.20
C GLY A 22 -6.25 -5.30 -21.04
N ASP A 23 -7.37 -5.75 -20.47
CA ASP A 23 -8.54 -4.89 -20.25
C ASP A 23 -8.29 -3.89 -19.10
N PRO A 24 -8.22 -2.57 -19.37
CA PRO A 24 -7.85 -1.59 -18.34
C PRO A 24 -8.91 -1.42 -17.24
N TRP A 25 -10.18 -1.71 -17.53
CA TRP A 25 -11.23 -1.63 -16.52
C TRP A 25 -11.15 -2.83 -15.58
N ALA A 26 -10.93 -4.03 -16.12
CA ALA A 26 -10.76 -5.23 -15.31
C ALA A 26 -9.54 -5.12 -14.40
N MET A 27 -8.41 -4.62 -14.90
CA MET A 27 -7.22 -4.31 -14.09
C MET A 27 -7.55 -3.40 -12.91
N GLY A 28 -8.29 -2.31 -13.15
CA GLY A 28 -8.68 -1.40 -12.07
C GLY A 28 -9.63 -2.03 -11.05
N LYS A 29 -10.45 -3.01 -11.44
CA LYS A 29 -11.33 -3.74 -10.53
C LYS A 29 -10.62 -4.81 -9.71
N VAL A 30 -9.62 -5.47 -10.28
CA VAL A 30 -8.75 -6.39 -9.53
C VAL A 30 -7.94 -5.60 -8.48
N ASP A 31 -7.32 -4.48 -8.86
CA ASP A 31 -6.57 -3.62 -7.93
C ASP A 31 -7.45 -3.10 -6.78
N GLU A 32 -8.67 -2.62 -7.07
CA GLU A 32 -9.63 -2.21 -6.05
C GLU A 32 -9.97 -3.38 -5.09
N TRP A 33 -10.16 -4.59 -5.62
CA TRP A 33 -10.46 -5.76 -4.80
C TRP A 33 -9.27 -6.15 -3.91
N GLU A 34 -8.05 -6.17 -4.45
CA GLU A 34 -6.83 -6.49 -3.70
C GLU A 34 -6.59 -5.50 -2.55
N GLN A 35 -6.79 -4.20 -2.78
CA GLN A 35 -6.67 -3.18 -1.72
C GLN A 35 -7.63 -3.40 -0.55
N HIS A 36 -8.80 -4.01 -0.78
CA HIS A 36 -9.83 -4.16 0.23
C HIS A 36 -9.87 -5.55 0.89
N PHE A 37 -9.43 -6.58 0.18
CA PHE A 37 -9.64 -7.98 0.58
C PHE A 37 -8.37 -8.83 0.58
N SER A 38 -7.22 -8.33 0.11
CA SER A 38 -5.97 -9.08 0.23
C SER A 38 -5.56 -9.24 1.69
N ASN A 39 -5.12 -10.45 2.04
CA ASN A 39 -4.47 -10.72 3.34
C ASN A 39 -3.00 -10.26 3.34
N GLU A 40 -2.48 -9.82 2.20
CA GLU A 40 -1.15 -9.25 2.04
C GLU A 40 -1.26 -7.72 2.08
N TYR A 41 -0.41 -7.07 2.90
CA TYR A 41 -0.39 -5.62 3.05
C TYR A 41 0.17 -4.96 1.79
N VAL A 42 -0.71 -4.42 0.95
CA VAL A 42 -0.33 -3.45 -0.08
C VAL A 42 -0.20 -2.10 0.62
N GLY A 43 1.05 -1.63 0.77
CA GLY A 43 1.35 -0.31 1.28
C GLY A 43 0.54 0.73 0.54
N ASN A 44 -0.44 1.31 1.22
CA ASN A 44 -1.22 2.38 0.63
C ASN A 44 -0.24 3.57 0.53
N MET A 45 0.16 3.95 -0.68
CA MET A 45 1.06 5.09 -0.95
C MET A 45 0.44 6.45 -0.55
N LYS A 46 -0.63 6.51 0.25
CA LYS A 46 -1.12 7.75 0.86
C LYS A 46 -0.32 8.09 2.12
N ASP A 47 0.36 7.12 2.72
CA ASP A 47 1.29 7.44 3.81
C ASP A 47 2.44 8.28 3.26
N LYS A 48 2.78 9.32 4.01
CA LYS A 48 3.85 10.23 3.66
C LYS A 48 5.00 10.06 4.62
N CYS A 49 6.22 10.16 4.10
CA CYS A 49 7.41 10.04 4.92
C CYS A 49 7.33 11.03 6.11
N PRO A 50 7.25 10.52 7.36
CA PRO A 50 7.11 11.38 8.54
C PRO A 50 8.45 11.92 9.03
N ASP A 51 9.57 11.45 8.47
CA ASP A 51 10.91 11.81 8.92
C ASP A 51 11.36 13.14 8.32
N ARG A 52 11.39 14.18 9.15
CA ARG A 52 11.76 15.55 8.74
C ARG A 52 13.23 15.68 8.34
N ASP A 53 14.07 14.72 8.74
CA ASP A 53 15.47 14.67 8.37
C ASP A 53 15.71 13.82 7.10
N CYS A 54 14.67 13.19 6.56
CA CYS A 54 14.73 12.45 5.30
C CYS A 54 14.67 13.39 4.10
N GLU A 55 15.52 13.15 3.09
CA GLU A 55 15.54 13.94 1.85
C GLU A 55 14.21 13.88 1.09
N GLN A 56 13.44 12.81 1.27
CA GLN A 56 12.11 12.57 0.70
C GLN A 56 10.99 12.81 1.71
N PHE A 57 11.21 13.67 2.71
CA PHE A 57 10.19 14.05 3.68
C PHE A 57 8.89 14.53 2.99
N GLY A 58 7.75 13.95 3.36
CA GLY A 58 6.44 14.29 2.80
C GLY A 58 6.09 13.60 1.47
N GLU A 59 7.02 12.83 0.88
CA GLU A 59 6.75 12.00 -0.29
C GLU A 59 5.99 10.71 0.07
N PRO A 60 5.23 10.13 -0.88
CA PRO A 60 4.57 8.84 -0.72
C PRO A 60 5.52 7.71 -0.30
N VAL A 61 5.15 6.94 0.72
CA VAL A 61 5.93 5.81 1.25
C VAL A 61 5.05 4.63 1.62
N THR A 62 5.68 3.48 1.77
CA THR A 62 5.11 2.34 2.50
C THR A 62 5.71 2.28 3.90
N ILE A 63 4.87 2.33 4.94
CA ILE A 63 5.33 2.17 6.32
C ILE A 63 5.09 0.72 6.75
N CYS A 64 6.17 0.06 7.17
CA CYS A 64 6.16 -1.29 7.73
C CYS A 64 6.05 -1.23 9.25
N TYR A 65 5.09 -1.96 9.81
CA TYR A 65 4.86 -2.03 11.26
C TYR A 65 5.22 -3.42 11.79
N GLY A 66 5.78 -3.46 13.00
CA GLY A 66 5.96 -4.69 13.77
C GLY A 66 4.66 -5.16 14.40
N GLU A 67 4.68 -6.37 14.98
CA GLU A 67 3.52 -6.98 15.64
C GLU A 67 2.98 -6.15 16.82
N ASP A 68 3.82 -5.30 17.40
CA ASP A 68 3.47 -4.37 18.48
C ASP A 68 2.91 -3.01 17.98
N GLY A 69 2.74 -2.88 16.66
CA GLY A 69 2.28 -1.65 16.00
C GLY A 69 3.32 -0.54 15.91
N ARG A 70 4.61 -0.83 16.20
CA ARG A 70 5.70 0.15 16.02
C ARG A 70 6.19 0.16 14.58
N ILE A 71 6.60 1.34 14.11
CA ILE A 71 7.23 1.48 12.80
C ILE A 71 8.59 0.78 12.83
N LEU A 72 8.80 -0.18 11.93
CA LEU A 72 10.07 -0.84 11.72
C LEU A 72 10.87 -0.16 10.61
N ASP A 73 10.21 0.13 9.49
CA ASP A 73 10.84 0.65 8.27
C ASP A 73 9.88 1.55 7.49
N ILE A 74 10.45 2.52 6.78
CA ILE A 74 9.77 3.44 5.87
C ILE A 74 10.43 3.26 4.50
N ASP A 75 9.72 2.64 3.56
CA ASP A 75 10.21 2.33 2.21
C ASP A 75 9.69 3.36 1.19
N HIS A 76 10.62 3.88 0.38
CA HIS A 76 10.38 4.83 -0.72
C HIS A 76 10.34 4.15 -2.10
N GLY A 77 10.15 2.82 -2.16
CA GLY A 77 10.06 2.08 -3.41
C GLY A 77 11.42 1.73 -4.01
N GLY A 78 12.36 1.31 -3.15
CA GLY A 78 13.70 0.87 -3.57
C GLY A 78 14.80 1.24 -2.57
N TRP A 79 14.50 2.14 -1.64
CA TRP A 79 15.34 2.47 -0.50
C TRP A 79 14.45 2.73 0.72
N GLY A 80 14.85 2.16 1.86
CA GLY A 80 14.13 2.29 3.11
C GLY A 80 15.01 2.82 4.24
N HIS A 81 14.36 3.40 5.25
CA HIS A 81 15.01 3.81 6.47
C HIS A 81 14.14 3.55 7.70
N GLY A 82 14.81 3.40 8.84
CA GLY A 82 14.13 3.29 10.13
C GLY A 82 13.33 4.56 10.49
N PRO A 83 12.48 4.50 11.52
CA PRO A 83 11.67 5.63 11.93
C PRO A 83 12.53 6.82 12.37
N ALA A 84 11.98 8.03 12.15
CA ALA A 84 12.56 9.28 12.65
C ALA A 84 12.91 9.16 14.14
N ARG A 85 13.98 9.83 14.58
CA ARG A 85 14.45 9.76 15.97
C ARG A 85 13.34 10.08 16.98
N GLU A 86 12.53 11.09 16.70
CA GLU A 86 11.40 11.50 17.55
C GLU A 86 10.33 10.41 17.66
N ALA A 87 10.04 9.73 16.55
CA ALA A 87 9.11 8.60 16.51
C ALA A 87 9.67 7.41 17.29
N ARG A 88 10.96 7.12 17.18
CA ARG A 88 11.63 6.06 17.95
C ARG A 88 11.56 6.32 19.46
N GLU A 89 11.91 7.53 19.91
CA GLU A 89 11.81 7.90 21.32
C GLU A 89 10.36 7.85 21.85
N ALA A 90 9.38 8.23 21.01
CA ALA A 90 7.97 8.11 21.36
C ALA A 90 7.52 6.65 21.50
N GLN A 91 8.04 5.75 20.67
CA GLN A 91 7.76 4.31 20.75
C GLN A 91 8.37 3.66 22.00
N GLU A 92 9.58 4.07 22.39
CA GLU A 92 10.28 3.62 23.62
C GLU A 92 9.55 4.06 24.89
N ARG A 93 9.03 5.31 24.92
CA ARG A 93 8.22 5.81 26.05
C ARG A 93 6.92 5.04 26.25
N LYS A 94 6.31 4.50 25.19
CA LYS A 94 5.12 3.64 25.31
C LYS A 94 5.45 2.21 25.76
N ALA A 95 6.72 1.82 25.72
CA ALA A 95 7.21 0.50 26.13
C ALA A 95 7.47 0.39 27.64
N SER A 96 7.59 1.53 28.32
CA SER A 96 8.02 1.67 29.72
C SER A 96 6.83 1.86 30.64
#